data_AF-A0A356IQ32-F1
#
_entry.id   AF-A0A356IQ32-F1
#
_cell.length_a   1.000
_cell.length_b   1.000
_cell.length_c   1.000
_cell.angle_alpha   90.00
_cell.angle_beta   90.00
_cell.angle_gamma   90.00
#
_symmetry.space_group_name_H-M   'P 1'
#
loop_
_entity.id
_entity.type
_entity.pdbx_description
1 polymer ?
#
loop_
_entity_poly.entity_id
_entity_poly.type
_entity_poly.pdbx_seq_one_letter_code
_entity_poly.pdbx_strand_id
1 'polypeptide(L)'
;MVHIIGAINQQAPQFDEQTILATLDQPQALQHLATFTGRPATQLFVAEQAVIKLRTDFVFQPKDVERRALAALQEERRLQVHYPTKTWFYCDWDGQLIIGNIAPRLLPLHRELPLYLQQDPARALAVLGDLIQLYTDTALRHDRRLDEGLSNFGLDAEGQLYYLDDDFYAWDDFTSLALVLGVWIRQLEALDVQRCRQLGVVIADILWQLSGNVHSLHILHGQLRNNLAVAERERDGIAEILAVLSEYSRRGYKQRKQQARAREPLTSISDQRFAVIADVHANIAALEAVVADIADHGVQQILVLGDVVGYGPHPEACIDLLRQQDCLVIQGNHDYAAACGDTSRGFSKLATWSIEWTRNQIAAPYMDWLGALSPVHRQDNWIAVHGAPVDKRYFFAYVYHMTYQHNLDWLEAEQLAIGFHGHSHLQMCYQRRHNNDDKNLQPQQNMAKNRCTLVCPGSVGQPRGGESRAEYALFNSAEQVLELKRVEYDIGATVRAMQHLQFPSQLYERLTQGA
;
A
#
# COMPACT_ATOMS: atom_id res chain seq x y z
N MET A 1 -29.48 -36.00 -5.98
CA MET A 1 -30.08 -34.94 -6.83
C MET A 1 -29.13 -33.76 -6.82
N VAL A 2 -28.75 -33.24 -7.99
CA VAL A 2 -27.84 -32.10 -8.12
C VAL A 2 -28.60 -30.91 -8.69
N HIS A 3 -28.40 -29.74 -8.11
CA HIS A 3 -28.98 -28.49 -8.57
C HIS A 3 -27.86 -27.53 -8.98
N ILE A 4 -27.77 -27.24 -10.27
CA ILE A 4 -26.77 -26.34 -10.83
C ILE A 4 -27.24 -24.89 -10.65
N ILE A 5 -26.38 -24.06 -10.07
CA ILE A 5 -26.64 -22.62 -9.87
C ILE A 5 -26.15 -21.81 -11.07
N GLY A 6 -24.97 -22.13 -11.59
CA GLY A 6 -24.44 -21.50 -12.79
C GLY A 6 -22.91 -21.45 -12.86
N ALA A 7 -22.40 -21.07 -14.04
CA ALA A 7 -20.98 -20.90 -14.31
C ALA A 7 -20.51 -19.45 -14.11
N ILE A 8 -19.22 -19.26 -13.85
CA ILE A 8 -18.63 -17.92 -13.65
C ILE A 8 -18.82 -17.02 -14.87
N ASN A 9 -18.55 -17.51 -16.08
CA ASN A 9 -18.66 -16.74 -17.32
C ASN A 9 -20.10 -16.35 -17.73
N GLN A 10 -21.12 -16.67 -16.92
CA GLN A 10 -22.54 -16.39 -17.18
C GLN A 10 -23.11 -17.10 -18.42
N GLN A 11 -22.35 -18.01 -19.03
CA GLN A 11 -22.82 -18.86 -20.12
C GLN A 11 -23.47 -20.14 -19.56
N ALA A 12 -24.03 -20.95 -20.46
CA ALA A 12 -24.54 -22.26 -20.09
C ALA A 12 -23.41 -23.08 -19.44
N PRO A 13 -23.65 -23.73 -18.29
CA PRO A 13 -22.66 -24.56 -17.63
C PRO A 13 -22.12 -25.64 -18.56
N GLN A 14 -20.79 -25.74 -18.64
CA GLN A 14 -20.11 -26.80 -19.40
C GLN A 14 -20.34 -28.18 -18.76
N PHE A 15 -20.48 -28.21 -17.44
CA PHE A 15 -20.69 -29.42 -16.66
C PHE A 15 -22.18 -29.60 -16.39
N ASP A 16 -22.76 -30.67 -16.95
CA ASP A 16 -24.15 -31.06 -16.69
C ASP A 16 -24.26 -31.93 -15.43
N GLU A 17 -25.50 -32.24 -15.04
CA GLU A 17 -25.77 -33.07 -13.85
C GLU A 17 -25.09 -34.44 -13.94
N GLN A 18 -25.06 -35.06 -15.12
CA GLN A 18 -24.45 -36.38 -15.31
C GLN A 18 -22.94 -36.33 -15.06
N THR A 19 -22.26 -35.30 -15.56
CA THR A 19 -20.82 -35.10 -15.36
C THR A 19 -20.48 -34.84 -13.90
N ILE A 20 -21.31 -34.07 -13.19
CA ILE A 20 -21.13 -33.81 -11.76
C ILE A 20 -21.25 -35.12 -10.97
N LEU A 21 -22.31 -35.90 -11.20
CA LEU A 21 -22.51 -37.19 -10.53
C LEU A 21 -21.36 -38.17 -10.80
N ALA A 22 -20.94 -38.32 -12.07
CA ALA A 22 -19.82 -39.20 -12.44
C ALA A 22 -18.48 -38.77 -11.82
N THR A 23 -18.30 -37.48 -11.55
CA THR A 23 -17.10 -36.98 -10.86
C THR A 23 -17.18 -37.25 -9.35
N LEU A 24 -18.36 -37.08 -8.73
CA LEU A 24 -18.59 -37.37 -7.31
C LEU A 24 -18.37 -38.86 -6.93
N ASP A 25 -18.38 -39.77 -7.90
CA ASP A 25 -18.06 -41.19 -7.68
C ASP A 25 -16.55 -41.47 -7.55
N GLN A 26 -15.69 -40.46 -7.68
CA GLN A 26 -14.22 -40.58 -7.71
C GLN A 26 -13.55 -39.78 -6.56
N PRO A 27 -13.73 -40.18 -5.29
CA PRO A 27 -13.17 -39.46 -4.15
C PRO A 27 -11.64 -39.51 -4.17
N GLN A 28 -11.02 -38.36 -3.90
CA GLN A 28 -9.58 -38.18 -3.85
C GLN A 28 -9.13 -37.82 -2.44
N ALA A 29 -8.30 -38.66 -1.83
CA ALA A 29 -7.69 -38.34 -0.55
C ALA A 29 -6.71 -37.18 -0.68
N LEU A 30 -6.79 -36.22 0.25
CA LEU A 30 -5.80 -35.15 0.42
C LEU A 30 -4.51 -35.75 1.01
N GLN A 31 -3.37 -35.52 0.36
CA GLN A 31 -2.06 -35.95 0.84
C GLN A 31 -1.08 -34.77 0.82
N HIS A 32 -0.25 -34.67 1.87
CA HIS A 32 0.75 -33.60 1.98
C HIS A 32 1.79 -33.76 0.84
N LEU A 33 2.07 -32.69 0.07
CA LEU A 33 2.92 -32.67 -1.14
C LEU A 33 2.42 -33.46 -2.37
N ALA A 34 1.16 -33.91 -2.39
CA ALA A 34 0.58 -34.55 -3.56
C ALA A 34 0.03 -33.54 -4.58
N THR A 35 -0.55 -34.04 -5.66
CA THR A 35 -1.22 -33.24 -6.70
C THR A 35 -2.41 -32.43 -6.16
N PHE A 36 -3.01 -32.89 -5.06
CA PHE A 36 -4.17 -32.26 -4.42
C PHE A 36 -3.88 -31.90 -2.97
N THR A 37 -4.01 -30.61 -2.65
CA THR A 37 -3.88 -30.03 -1.31
C THR A 37 -5.18 -29.30 -0.95
N GLY A 38 -5.57 -29.27 0.33
CA GLY A 38 -6.82 -28.64 0.75
C GLY A 38 -7.10 -28.77 2.25
N ARG A 39 -8.16 -28.12 2.72
CA ARG A 39 -8.60 -28.20 4.13
C ARG A 39 -9.18 -29.58 4.44
N PRO A 40 -9.02 -30.13 5.66
CA PRO A 40 -9.60 -31.41 6.05
C PRO A 40 -11.12 -31.52 5.88
N ALA A 41 -11.82 -30.37 5.88
CA ALA A 41 -13.27 -30.31 5.79
C ALA A 41 -13.81 -30.09 4.36
N THR A 42 -12.93 -29.99 3.36
CA THR A 42 -13.28 -29.97 1.93
C THR A 42 -12.98 -31.35 1.34
N GLN A 43 -14.00 -32.01 0.78
CA GLN A 43 -13.81 -33.27 0.08
C GLN A 43 -13.55 -32.99 -1.40
N LEU A 44 -12.51 -33.63 -1.94
CA LEU A 44 -12.15 -33.52 -3.35
C LEU A 44 -12.58 -34.77 -4.10
N PHE A 45 -13.09 -34.56 -5.31
CA PHE A 45 -13.38 -35.63 -6.25
C PHE A 45 -12.76 -35.28 -7.58
N VAL A 46 -12.07 -36.24 -8.20
CA VAL A 46 -11.17 -35.98 -9.32
C VAL A 46 -11.45 -37.00 -10.42
N ALA A 47 -12.08 -36.53 -11.48
CA ALA A 47 -12.19 -37.24 -12.73
C ALA A 47 -11.01 -36.91 -13.67
N GLU A 48 -11.00 -37.51 -14.86
CA GLU A 48 -9.98 -37.25 -15.88
C GLU A 48 -9.92 -35.77 -16.26
N GLN A 49 -11.08 -35.13 -16.49
CA GLN A 49 -11.18 -33.77 -17.02
C GLN A 49 -11.77 -32.76 -16.02
N ALA A 50 -12.23 -33.20 -14.85
CA ALA A 50 -12.96 -32.36 -13.91
C ALA A 50 -12.53 -32.61 -12.45
N VAL A 51 -12.61 -31.56 -11.64
CA VAL A 51 -12.39 -31.59 -10.20
C VAL A 51 -13.59 -30.99 -9.51
N ILE A 52 -14.14 -31.70 -8.52
CA ILE A 52 -15.15 -31.18 -7.61
C ILE A 52 -14.54 -30.89 -6.25
N LYS A 53 -14.95 -29.75 -5.68
CA LYS A 53 -14.79 -29.40 -4.28
C LYS A 53 -16.15 -29.40 -3.58
N LEU A 54 -16.36 -30.30 -2.62
CA LEU A 54 -17.54 -30.31 -1.76
C LEU A 54 -17.22 -29.71 -0.38
N ARG A 55 -18.06 -28.79 0.08
CA ARG A 55 -17.93 -28.12 1.39
C ARG A 55 -18.67 -28.85 2.50
N THR A 56 -18.06 -29.90 3.04
CA THR A 56 -18.66 -30.74 4.08
C THR A 56 -18.62 -30.13 5.50
N ASP A 57 -17.99 -28.96 5.67
CA ASP A 57 -17.95 -28.21 6.92
C ASP A 57 -19.27 -27.53 7.29
N PHE A 58 -20.19 -27.36 6.34
CA PHE A 58 -21.45 -26.66 6.55
C PHE A 58 -22.64 -27.47 6.07
N VAL A 59 -23.57 -27.74 6.99
CA VAL A 59 -24.88 -28.32 6.66
C VAL A 59 -25.87 -27.17 6.49
N PHE A 60 -26.43 -27.04 5.29
CA PHE A 60 -27.35 -25.96 4.99
C PHE A 60 -28.81 -26.39 5.18
N GLN A 61 -29.62 -25.46 5.69
CA GLN A 61 -31.07 -25.61 5.63
C GLN A 61 -31.54 -25.46 4.18
N PRO A 62 -32.60 -26.17 3.74
CA PRO A 62 -33.06 -26.15 2.35
C PRO A 62 -33.33 -24.75 1.79
N LYS A 63 -33.82 -23.84 2.63
CA LYS A 63 -34.10 -22.45 2.27
C LYS A 63 -32.86 -21.57 2.06
N ASP A 64 -31.70 -22.01 2.56
CA ASP A 64 -30.47 -21.20 2.60
C ASP A 64 -29.39 -21.70 1.64
N VAL A 65 -29.41 -22.98 1.24
CA VAL A 65 -28.35 -23.60 0.42
C VAL A 65 -28.18 -22.91 -0.93
N GLU A 66 -29.29 -22.68 -1.64
CA GLU A 66 -29.29 -22.03 -2.96
C GLU A 66 -28.77 -20.60 -2.86
N ARG A 67 -29.27 -19.84 -1.87
CA ARG A 67 -28.84 -18.46 -1.62
C ARG A 67 -27.34 -18.40 -1.33
N ARG A 68 -26.78 -19.36 -0.59
CA ARG A 68 -25.35 -19.41 -0.26
C ARG A 68 -24.50 -19.76 -1.47
N ALA A 69 -24.89 -20.76 -2.26
CA ALA A 69 -24.20 -21.11 -3.50
C ALA A 69 -24.24 -19.96 -4.52
N LEU A 70 -25.38 -19.27 -4.64
CA LEU A 70 -25.51 -18.08 -5.49
C LEU A 70 -24.62 -16.92 -5.01
N ALA A 71 -24.55 -16.68 -3.70
CA ALA A 71 -23.67 -15.65 -3.15
C ALA A 71 -22.18 -15.96 -3.41
N ALA A 72 -21.77 -17.23 -3.30
CA ALA A 72 -20.42 -17.65 -3.64
C ALA A 72 -20.11 -17.44 -5.14
N LEU A 73 -21.01 -17.85 -6.02
CA LEU A 73 -20.88 -17.61 -7.47
C LEU A 73 -20.80 -16.12 -7.81
N GLN A 74 -21.60 -15.28 -7.17
CA GLN A 74 -21.58 -13.83 -7.38
C GLN A 74 -20.26 -13.20 -6.93
N GLU A 75 -19.70 -13.63 -5.80
CA GLU A 75 -18.40 -13.16 -5.33
C GLU A 75 -17.28 -13.58 -6.28
N GLU A 76 -17.26 -14.84 -6.73
CA GLU A 76 -16.26 -15.32 -7.69
C GLU A 76 -16.35 -14.63 -9.05
N ARG A 77 -17.57 -14.31 -9.51
CA ARG A 77 -17.80 -13.48 -10.71
C ARG A 77 -17.27 -12.06 -10.56
N ARG A 78 -17.37 -11.50 -9.34
CA ARG A 78 -16.88 -10.15 -9.03
C ARG A 78 -15.36 -10.12 -9.02
N LEU A 79 -14.71 -11.17 -8.48
CA LEU A 79 -13.25 -11.26 -8.35
C LEU A 79 -12.55 -11.65 -9.66
N GLN A 80 -13.20 -12.45 -10.53
CA GLN A 80 -12.66 -12.86 -11.83
C GLN A 80 -11.31 -13.61 -11.77
N VAL A 81 -11.08 -14.38 -10.70
CA VAL A 81 -9.79 -15.09 -10.49
C VAL A 81 -9.81 -16.58 -10.85
N HIS A 82 -11.00 -17.14 -11.08
CA HIS A 82 -11.17 -18.57 -11.34
C HIS A 82 -11.40 -18.88 -12.82
N TYR A 83 -11.28 -20.16 -13.17
CA TYR A 83 -11.56 -20.64 -14.51
C TYR A 83 -12.98 -20.26 -14.98
N PRO A 84 -13.17 -19.75 -16.21
CA PRO A 84 -14.46 -19.19 -16.65
C PRO A 84 -15.64 -20.17 -16.59
N THR A 85 -15.40 -21.46 -16.78
CA THR A 85 -16.44 -22.50 -16.76
C THR A 85 -16.61 -23.19 -15.40
N LYS A 86 -15.88 -22.75 -14.35
CA LYS A 86 -16.13 -23.20 -12.97
C LYS A 86 -17.60 -22.96 -12.64
N THR A 87 -18.26 -24.02 -12.18
CA THR A 87 -19.72 -24.07 -12.01
C THR A 87 -20.07 -24.41 -10.57
N TRP A 88 -20.92 -23.60 -9.96
CA TRP A 88 -21.45 -23.84 -8.62
C TRP A 88 -22.72 -24.66 -8.67
N PHE A 89 -22.87 -25.57 -7.71
CA PHE A 89 -24.04 -26.41 -7.52
C PHE A 89 -24.28 -26.67 -6.03
N TYR A 90 -25.45 -27.22 -5.72
CA TYR A 90 -25.67 -27.91 -4.45
C TYR A 90 -26.28 -29.28 -4.69
N CYS A 91 -26.05 -30.21 -3.78
CA CYS A 91 -26.58 -31.56 -3.87
C CYS A 91 -26.97 -32.11 -2.50
N ASP A 92 -27.78 -33.17 -2.52
CA ASP A 92 -27.94 -34.05 -1.37
C ASP A 92 -26.70 -34.96 -1.29
N TRP A 93 -26.00 -34.90 -0.17
CA TRP A 93 -24.84 -35.71 0.15
C TRP A 93 -25.03 -36.30 1.55
N ASP A 94 -25.17 -37.63 1.64
CA ASP A 94 -25.47 -38.36 2.88
C ASP A 94 -26.67 -37.80 3.67
N GLY A 95 -27.72 -37.36 2.96
CA GLY A 95 -28.93 -36.80 3.57
C GLY A 95 -28.79 -35.35 4.04
N GLN A 96 -27.71 -34.68 3.65
CA GLN A 96 -27.43 -33.28 3.96
C GLN A 96 -27.30 -32.46 2.68
N LEU A 97 -27.85 -31.24 2.68
CA LEU A 97 -27.68 -30.30 1.58
C LEU A 97 -26.33 -29.59 1.71
N ILE A 98 -25.47 -29.83 0.72
CA ILE A 98 -24.10 -29.32 0.66
C ILE A 98 -23.90 -28.54 -0.63
N ILE A 99 -23.10 -27.47 -0.55
CA ILE A 99 -22.67 -26.72 -1.73
C ILE A 99 -21.33 -27.25 -2.25
N GLY A 100 -21.16 -27.20 -3.56
CA GLY A 100 -19.92 -27.56 -4.22
C GLY A 100 -19.68 -26.76 -5.49
N ASN A 101 -18.47 -26.87 -5.98
CA ASN A 101 -18.13 -26.37 -7.31
C ASN A 101 -17.40 -27.44 -8.12
N ILE A 102 -17.58 -27.40 -9.43
CA ILE A 102 -16.88 -28.23 -10.41
C ILE A 102 -16.10 -27.32 -11.36
N ALA A 103 -14.86 -27.67 -11.64
CA ALA A 103 -13.99 -26.95 -12.57
C ALA A 103 -13.20 -27.94 -13.44
N PRO A 104 -12.68 -27.50 -14.61
CA PRO A 104 -11.75 -28.32 -15.37
C PRO A 104 -10.52 -28.66 -14.56
N ARG A 105 -9.92 -29.82 -14.85
CA ARG A 105 -8.68 -30.24 -14.22
C ARG A 105 -7.50 -29.45 -14.80
N LEU A 106 -6.96 -28.52 -14.02
CA LEU A 106 -5.80 -27.70 -14.37
C LEU A 106 -4.48 -28.35 -13.94
N LEU A 107 -3.38 -27.96 -14.58
CA LEU A 107 -2.03 -28.38 -14.21
C LEU A 107 -1.60 -27.62 -12.94
N PRO A 108 -1.30 -28.32 -11.83
CA PRO A 108 -1.03 -27.66 -10.55
C PRO A 108 0.34 -26.97 -10.54
N LEU A 109 0.36 -25.68 -10.19
CA LEU A 109 1.54 -24.85 -10.36
C LEU A 109 2.74 -25.29 -9.51
N HIS A 110 2.53 -25.82 -8.30
CA HIS A 110 3.61 -26.33 -7.44
C HIS A 110 4.37 -27.52 -8.03
N ARG A 111 3.80 -28.22 -9.03
CA ARG A 111 4.45 -29.30 -9.77
C ARG A 111 5.14 -28.79 -11.04
N GLU A 112 4.48 -27.90 -11.76
CA GLU A 112 4.95 -27.39 -13.05
C GLU A 112 6.08 -26.37 -12.90
N LEU A 113 5.98 -25.47 -11.92
CA LEU A 113 6.92 -24.36 -11.78
C LEU A 113 8.38 -24.79 -11.55
N PRO A 114 8.70 -25.80 -10.72
CA PRO A 114 10.06 -26.32 -10.60
C PRO A 114 10.62 -26.86 -11.92
N LEU A 115 9.78 -27.50 -12.75
CA LEU A 115 10.18 -28.02 -14.06
C LEU A 115 10.47 -26.87 -15.04
N TYR A 116 9.60 -25.86 -15.07
CA TYR A 116 9.84 -24.67 -15.89
C TYR A 116 11.11 -23.94 -15.46
N LEU A 117 11.37 -23.76 -14.17
CA LEU A 117 12.61 -23.11 -13.72
C LEU A 117 13.88 -23.85 -14.16
N GLN A 118 13.82 -25.16 -14.37
CA GLN A 118 14.94 -25.95 -14.89
C GLN A 118 15.06 -25.88 -16.42
N GLN A 119 13.93 -25.90 -17.14
CA GLN A 119 13.89 -26.06 -18.60
C GLN A 119 13.80 -24.72 -19.34
N ASP A 120 12.94 -23.82 -18.85
CA ASP A 120 12.65 -22.50 -19.41
C ASP A 120 12.41 -21.48 -18.26
N PRO A 121 13.48 -20.91 -17.68
CA PRO A 121 13.37 -19.95 -16.60
C PRO A 121 12.57 -18.71 -16.96
N ALA A 122 12.56 -18.31 -18.23
CA ALA A 122 11.80 -17.14 -18.68
C ALA A 122 10.29 -17.40 -18.58
N ARG A 123 9.84 -18.59 -19.02
CA ARG A 123 8.45 -19.01 -18.81
C ARG A 123 8.09 -19.12 -17.33
N ALA A 124 8.98 -19.66 -16.50
CA ALA A 124 8.72 -19.73 -15.05
C ALA A 124 8.52 -18.35 -14.41
N LEU A 125 9.36 -17.38 -14.77
CA LEU A 125 9.22 -16.00 -14.30
C LEU A 125 7.95 -15.33 -14.83
N ALA A 126 7.55 -15.61 -16.07
CA ALA A 126 6.29 -15.13 -16.62
C ALA A 126 5.09 -15.66 -15.82
N VAL A 127 5.05 -16.96 -15.51
CA VAL A 127 3.98 -17.57 -14.71
C VAL A 127 3.94 -17.05 -13.28
N LEU A 128 5.10 -16.83 -12.64
CA LEU A 128 5.17 -16.14 -11.35
C LEU A 128 4.65 -14.69 -11.46
N GLY A 129 4.94 -14.02 -12.57
CA GLY A 129 4.39 -12.71 -12.91
C GLY A 129 2.87 -12.74 -12.99
N ASP A 130 2.28 -13.69 -13.72
CA ASP A 130 0.82 -13.84 -13.83
C ASP A 130 0.16 -14.04 -12.46
N LEU A 131 0.82 -14.80 -11.56
CA LEU A 131 0.35 -15.00 -10.19
C LEU A 131 0.36 -13.68 -9.41
N ILE A 132 1.49 -12.97 -9.44
CA ILE A 132 1.65 -11.69 -8.75
C ILE A 132 0.69 -10.64 -9.32
N GLN A 133 0.44 -10.65 -10.62
CA GLN A 133 -0.54 -9.79 -11.27
C GLN A 133 -1.95 -10.10 -10.81
N LEU A 134 -2.37 -11.37 -10.82
CA LEU A 134 -3.69 -11.79 -10.36
C LEU A 134 -3.91 -11.42 -8.88
N TYR A 135 -2.90 -11.66 -8.04
CA TYR A 135 -2.88 -11.27 -6.64
C TYR A 135 -3.04 -9.75 -6.46
N THR A 136 -2.21 -8.97 -7.14
CA THR A 136 -2.15 -7.52 -7.00
C THR A 136 -3.43 -6.85 -7.51
N ASP A 137 -3.96 -7.31 -8.64
CA ASP A 137 -5.20 -6.79 -9.20
C ASP A 137 -6.37 -7.03 -8.23
N THR A 138 -6.45 -8.23 -7.65
CA THR A 138 -7.44 -8.56 -6.61
C THR A 138 -7.28 -7.66 -5.39
N ALA A 139 -6.06 -7.46 -4.92
CA ALA A 139 -5.76 -6.61 -3.77
C ALA A 139 -6.18 -5.15 -3.99
N LEU A 140 -5.75 -4.55 -5.10
CA LEU A 140 -5.98 -3.13 -5.38
C LEU A 140 -7.44 -2.83 -5.73
N ARG A 141 -8.14 -3.73 -6.46
CA ARG A 141 -9.52 -3.49 -6.89
C ARG A 141 -10.57 -3.89 -5.87
N HIS A 142 -10.24 -4.86 -5.01
CA HIS A 142 -11.25 -5.51 -4.17
C HIS A 142 -10.91 -5.52 -2.69
N ASP A 143 -9.73 -5.02 -2.29
CA ASP A 143 -9.27 -5.04 -0.90
C ASP A 143 -9.27 -6.46 -0.31
N ARG A 144 -8.95 -7.43 -1.16
CA ARG A 144 -8.88 -8.86 -0.85
C ARG A 144 -7.57 -9.42 -1.35
N ARG A 145 -6.99 -10.37 -0.62
CA ARG A 145 -5.83 -11.12 -1.08
C ARG A 145 -6.17 -12.59 -1.32
N LEU A 146 -5.48 -13.17 -2.30
CA LEU A 146 -5.46 -14.60 -2.56
C LEU A 146 -4.43 -15.26 -1.63
N ASP A 147 -4.60 -16.54 -1.32
CA ASP A 147 -3.53 -17.35 -0.72
C ASP A 147 -2.44 -17.61 -1.76
N GLU A 148 -1.23 -17.14 -1.48
CA GLU A 148 -0.11 -17.10 -2.41
C GLU A 148 0.63 -18.45 -2.54
N GLY A 149 0.20 -19.48 -1.81
CA GLY A 149 0.75 -20.83 -1.92
C GLY A 149 0.63 -21.38 -3.35
N LEU A 150 1.73 -21.87 -3.92
CA LEU A 150 1.78 -22.34 -5.32
C LEU A 150 0.77 -23.46 -5.63
N SER A 151 0.34 -24.23 -4.63
CA SER A 151 -0.66 -25.28 -4.81
C SER A 151 -2.09 -24.76 -4.97
N ASN A 152 -2.32 -23.47 -4.69
CA ASN A 152 -3.61 -22.82 -4.86
C ASN A 152 -3.77 -22.21 -6.27
N PHE A 153 -2.84 -22.48 -7.18
CA PHE A 153 -2.89 -22.00 -8.56
C PHE A 153 -2.71 -23.15 -9.55
N GLY A 154 -3.32 -23.01 -10.73
CA GLY A 154 -3.20 -23.98 -11.81
C GLY A 154 -3.19 -23.33 -13.19
N LEU A 155 -2.64 -24.05 -14.15
CA LEU A 155 -2.52 -23.65 -15.56
C LEU A 155 -3.47 -24.47 -16.43
N ASP A 156 -4.10 -23.84 -17.42
CA ASP A 156 -4.80 -24.56 -18.48
C ASP A 156 -3.85 -25.06 -19.58
N ALA A 157 -4.40 -25.67 -20.63
CA ALA A 157 -3.62 -26.23 -21.72
C ALA A 157 -2.86 -25.15 -22.52
N GLU A 158 -3.39 -23.92 -22.53
CA GLU A 158 -2.81 -22.75 -23.16
C GLU A 158 -1.76 -22.06 -22.27
N GLY A 159 -1.67 -22.45 -21.00
CA GLY A 159 -0.73 -21.90 -20.03
C GLY A 159 -1.26 -20.67 -19.28
N GLN A 160 -2.56 -20.40 -19.33
CA GLN A 160 -3.20 -19.32 -18.57
C GLN A 160 -3.35 -19.73 -17.10
N LEU A 161 -3.03 -18.81 -16.19
CA LEU A 161 -3.09 -19.04 -14.74
C LEU A 161 -4.47 -18.74 -14.15
N TYR A 162 -4.93 -19.60 -13.23
CA TYR A 162 -6.15 -19.38 -12.44
C TYR A 162 -5.93 -19.73 -10.97
N TYR A 163 -6.69 -19.05 -10.11
CA TYR A 163 -6.78 -19.37 -8.69
C TYR A 163 -7.72 -20.56 -8.47
N LEU A 164 -7.28 -21.52 -7.67
CA LEU A 164 -7.98 -22.78 -7.44
C LEU A 164 -8.75 -22.78 -6.13
N ASP A 165 -8.31 -22.05 -5.10
CA ASP A 165 -8.92 -22.08 -3.76
C ASP A 165 -10.21 -21.24 -3.67
N ASP A 166 -11.07 -21.50 -2.70
CA ASP A 166 -12.38 -20.85 -2.57
C ASP A 166 -12.40 -19.78 -1.46
N ASP A 167 -11.26 -19.56 -0.79
CA ASP A 167 -11.12 -18.66 0.33
C ASP A 167 -10.39 -17.36 -0.04
N PHE A 168 -10.82 -16.26 0.56
CA PHE A 168 -10.24 -14.93 0.36
C PHE A 168 -10.01 -14.26 1.70
N TYR A 169 -8.92 -13.52 1.80
CA TYR A 169 -8.53 -12.84 3.02
C TYR A 169 -8.61 -11.32 2.83
N ALA A 170 -8.75 -10.58 3.92
CA ALA A 170 -8.55 -9.14 3.85
C ALA A 170 -7.13 -8.85 3.35
N TRP A 171 -7.00 -7.87 2.45
CA TRP A 171 -5.67 -7.48 1.99
C TRP A 171 -4.85 -6.93 3.16
N ASP A 172 -3.58 -7.33 3.23
CA ASP A 172 -2.70 -7.12 4.38
C ASP A 172 -1.50 -6.22 4.06
N ASP A 173 -1.64 -5.40 3.00
CA ASP A 173 -0.61 -4.48 2.51
C ASP A 173 0.69 -5.21 2.12
N PHE A 174 0.55 -6.32 1.40
CA PHE A 174 1.64 -7.16 0.88
C PHE A 174 2.45 -7.92 1.94
N THR A 175 2.02 -7.96 3.20
CA THR A 175 2.74 -8.74 4.23
C THR A 175 2.84 -10.21 3.84
N SER A 176 1.74 -10.85 3.44
CA SER A 176 1.76 -12.26 3.05
C SER A 176 2.54 -12.51 1.75
N LEU A 177 2.46 -11.60 0.77
CA LEU A 177 3.29 -11.66 -0.44
C LEU A 177 4.79 -11.55 -0.11
N ALA A 178 5.19 -10.64 0.78
CA ALA A 178 6.59 -10.52 1.19
C ALA A 178 7.10 -11.81 1.85
N LEU A 179 6.28 -12.42 2.72
CA LEU A 179 6.61 -13.69 3.39
C LEU A 179 6.74 -14.85 2.39
N VAL A 180 5.77 -14.99 1.47
CA VAL A 180 5.76 -16.11 0.52
C VAL A 180 6.94 -16.06 -0.44
N LEU A 181 7.43 -14.87 -0.81
CA LEU A 181 8.62 -14.73 -1.66
C LEU A 181 9.85 -15.41 -1.04
N GLY A 182 10.04 -15.27 0.28
CA GLY A 182 11.08 -16.01 1.00
C GLY A 182 10.89 -17.53 0.93
N VAL A 183 9.64 -17.98 1.11
CA VAL A 183 9.27 -19.41 0.98
C VAL A 183 9.56 -19.94 -0.42
N TRP A 184 9.23 -19.19 -1.48
CA TRP A 184 9.52 -19.58 -2.86
C TRP A 184 11.02 -19.68 -3.12
N ILE A 185 11.82 -18.70 -2.68
CA ILE A 185 13.29 -18.73 -2.83
C ILE A 185 13.89 -19.96 -2.14
N ARG A 186 13.31 -20.37 -1.01
CA ARG A 186 13.72 -21.57 -0.27
C ARG A 186 13.29 -22.88 -0.93
N GLN A 187 12.06 -22.96 -1.44
CA GLN A 187 11.49 -24.18 -2.02
C GLN A 187 11.93 -24.44 -3.46
N LEU A 188 12.17 -23.37 -4.23
CA LEU A 188 12.50 -23.44 -5.64
C LEU A 188 14.01 -23.29 -5.81
N GLU A 189 14.75 -24.40 -5.78
CA GLU A 189 16.21 -24.37 -5.81
C GLU A 189 16.81 -23.68 -7.03
N ALA A 190 16.09 -23.65 -8.15
CA ALA A 190 16.50 -22.93 -9.35
C ALA A 190 16.20 -21.42 -9.32
N LEU A 191 15.47 -20.89 -8.32
CA LEU A 191 15.27 -19.44 -8.13
C LEU A 191 16.49 -18.83 -7.38
N ASP A 192 17.61 -18.74 -8.08
CA ASP A 192 18.87 -18.17 -7.57
C ASP A 192 18.85 -16.63 -7.50
N VAL A 193 19.95 -16.04 -7.04
CA VAL A 193 20.13 -14.58 -6.89
C VAL A 193 19.86 -13.82 -8.19
N GLN A 194 20.36 -14.31 -9.33
CA GLN A 194 20.15 -13.66 -10.63
C GLN A 194 18.67 -13.68 -11.02
N ARG A 195 17.98 -14.81 -10.80
CA ARG A 195 16.56 -14.94 -11.10
C ARG A 195 15.68 -14.20 -10.11
N CYS A 196 16.09 -14.05 -8.85
CA CYS A 196 15.44 -13.17 -7.88
C CYS A 196 15.48 -11.71 -8.35
N ARG A 197 16.60 -11.25 -8.90
CA ARG A 197 16.69 -9.92 -9.52
C ARG A 197 15.72 -9.76 -10.68
N GLN A 198 15.63 -10.76 -11.57
CA GLN A 198 14.68 -10.74 -12.69
C GLN A 198 13.21 -10.75 -12.20
N LEU A 199 12.90 -11.55 -11.18
CA LEU A 199 11.59 -11.54 -10.53
C LEU A 199 11.28 -10.17 -9.91
N GLY A 200 12.27 -9.51 -9.31
CA GLY A 200 12.13 -8.14 -8.81
C GLY A 200 11.73 -7.14 -9.89
N VAL A 201 12.22 -7.30 -11.13
CA VAL A 201 11.82 -6.48 -12.29
C VAL A 201 10.35 -6.73 -12.63
N VAL A 202 9.95 -8.00 -12.73
CA VAL A 202 8.56 -8.40 -13.01
C VAL A 202 7.60 -7.83 -11.96
N ILE A 203 7.93 -7.98 -10.67
CA ILE A 203 7.13 -7.44 -9.57
C ILE A 203 7.02 -5.91 -9.69
N ALA A 204 8.13 -5.22 -9.93
CA ALA A 204 8.13 -3.77 -10.01
C ALA A 204 7.29 -3.24 -11.18
N ASP A 205 7.38 -3.88 -12.34
CA ASP A 205 6.59 -3.53 -13.52
C ASP A 205 5.08 -3.73 -13.25
N ILE A 206 4.68 -4.87 -12.67
CA ILE A 206 3.27 -5.16 -12.34
C ILE A 206 2.72 -4.14 -11.34
N LEU A 207 3.45 -3.89 -10.24
CA LEU A 207 3.01 -2.94 -9.22
C LEU A 207 2.87 -1.53 -9.80
N TRP A 208 3.81 -1.11 -10.66
CA TRP A 208 3.74 0.20 -11.32
C TRP A 208 2.56 0.30 -12.28
N GLN A 209 2.35 -0.71 -13.12
CA GLN A 209 1.28 -0.72 -14.13
C GLN A 209 -0.11 -0.73 -13.51
N LEU A 210 -0.31 -1.52 -12.44
CA LEU A 210 -1.62 -1.65 -11.80
C LEU A 210 -1.95 -0.50 -10.84
N SER A 211 -0.97 0.01 -10.08
CA SER A 211 -1.21 1.10 -9.13
C SER A 211 -1.12 2.49 -9.76
N GLY A 212 -0.40 2.62 -10.87
CA GLY A 212 -0.16 3.90 -11.53
C GLY A 212 0.69 4.87 -10.70
N ASN A 213 1.39 4.42 -9.66
CA ASN A 213 2.25 5.25 -8.81
C ASN A 213 3.36 4.41 -8.13
N VAL A 214 4.34 5.06 -7.46
CA VAL A 214 5.42 4.34 -6.76
C VAL A 214 4.99 3.74 -5.41
N HIS A 215 3.84 4.11 -4.87
CA HIS A 215 3.46 3.82 -3.49
C HIS A 215 3.44 2.31 -3.18
N SER A 216 2.84 1.50 -4.06
CA SER A 216 2.80 0.04 -3.89
C SER A 216 4.20 -0.59 -3.86
N LEU A 217 5.17 -0.04 -4.60
CA LEU A 217 6.57 -0.48 -4.55
C LEU A 217 7.17 -0.23 -3.16
N HIS A 218 6.88 0.93 -2.56
CA HIS A 218 7.37 1.29 -1.23
C HIS A 218 6.74 0.45 -0.12
N ILE A 219 5.44 0.15 -0.20
CA ILE A 219 4.78 -0.75 0.75
C ILE A 219 5.47 -2.12 0.71
N LEU A 220 5.57 -2.74 -0.48
CA LEU A 220 6.19 -4.06 -0.61
C LEU A 220 7.66 -4.04 -0.18
N HIS A 221 8.42 -3.01 -0.56
CA HIS A 221 9.80 -2.83 -0.10
C HIS A 221 9.90 -2.79 1.43
N GLY A 222 9.02 -2.04 2.10
CA GLY A 222 8.93 -1.99 3.55
C GLY A 222 8.63 -3.37 4.18
N GLN A 223 7.68 -4.11 3.61
CA GLN A 223 7.34 -5.46 4.09
C GLN A 223 8.51 -6.45 3.90
N LEU A 224 9.19 -6.40 2.75
CA LEU A 224 10.34 -7.26 2.45
C LEU A 224 11.51 -6.99 3.38
N ARG A 225 11.75 -5.73 3.75
CA ARG A 225 12.82 -5.37 4.69
C ARG A 225 12.58 -5.96 6.08
N ASN A 226 11.32 -6.03 6.49
CA ASN A 226 10.92 -6.56 7.80
C ASN A 226 10.71 -8.08 7.78
N ASN A 227 10.96 -8.75 6.64
CA ASN A 227 10.85 -10.19 6.53
C ASN A 227 12.06 -10.88 7.19
N LEU A 228 11.78 -11.81 8.10
CA LEU A 228 12.80 -12.61 8.80
C LEU A 228 13.32 -13.73 7.90
N ALA A 229 14.26 -13.42 7.00
CA ALA A 229 14.94 -14.43 6.18
C ALA A 229 16.06 -15.13 6.98
N VAL A 230 15.87 -16.43 7.25
CA VAL A 230 16.75 -17.21 8.16
C VAL A 230 17.95 -17.81 7.41
N ALA A 231 17.77 -18.31 6.18
CA ALA A 231 18.87 -18.83 5.37
C ALA A 231 19.58 -17.74 4.54
N GLU A 232 20.88 -17.93 4.27
CA GLU A 232 21.71 -17.00 3.49
C GLU A 232 21.12 -16.74 2.10
N ARG A 233 20.73 -17.80 1.40
CA ARG A 233 20.11 -17.72 0.08
C ARG A 233 18.80 -16.91 0.06
N GLU A 234 17.95 -17.08 1.08
CA GLU A 234 16.70 -16.30 1.20
C GLU A 234 17.04 -14.81 1.34
N ARG A 235 18.03 -14.48 2.20
CA ARG A 235 18.49 -13.10 2.37
C ARG A 235 19.02 -12.50 1.07
N ASP A 236 19.88 -13.21 0.36
CA ASP A 236 20.52 -12.72 -0.87
C ASP A 236 19.48 -12.53 -1.99
N GLY A 237 18.56 -13.47 -2.14
CA GLY A 237 17.47 -13.35 -3.11
C GLY A 237 16.53 -12.18 -2.82
N ILE A 238 16.14 -12.00 -1.55
CA ILE A 238 15.32 -10.85 -1.12
C ILE A 238 16.07 -9.53 -1.29
N ALA A 239 17.39 -9.51 -1.04
CA ALA A 239 18.21 -8.32 -1.24
C ALA A 239 18.23 -7.86 -2.71
N GLU A 240 18.28 -8.77 -3.67
CA GLU A 240 18.18 -8.43 -5.10
C GLU A 240 16.81 -7.87 -5.48
N ILE A 241 15.72 -8.44 -4.94
CA ILE A 241 14.37 -7.90 -5.16
C ILE A 241 14.28 -6.48 -4.59
N LEU A 242 14.75 -6.26 -3.35
CA LEU A 242 14.79 -4.94 -2.71
C LEU A 242 15.62 -3.92 -3.52
N ALA A 243 16.75 -4.34 -4.07
CA ALA A 243 17.59 -3.49 -4.92
C ALA A 243 16.83 -3.04 -6.17
N VAL A 244 16.11 -3.95 -6.83
CA VAL A 244 15.29 -3.61 -8.01
C VAL A 244 14.12 -2.70 -7.64
N LEU A 245 13.38 -2.97 -6.57
CA LEU A 245 12.31 -2.09 -6.11
C LEU A 245 12.85 -0.68 -5.82
N SER A 246 14.02 -0.57 -5.18
CA SER A 246 14.70 0.70 -4.94
C SER A 246 15.09 1.42 -6.25
N GLU A 247 15.61 0.69 -7.24
CA GLU A 247 15.92 1.23 -8.56
C GLU A 247 14.67 1.73 -9.27
N TYR A 248 13.56 1.00 -9.19
CA TYR A 248 12.29 1.36 -9.79
C TYR A 248 11.64 2.56 -9.12
N SER A 249 11.64 2.64 -7.79
CA SER A 249 11.22 3.85 -7.08
C SER A 249 12.04 5.07 -7.54
N ARG A 250 13.34 4.92 -7.81
CA ARG A 250 14.20 5.98 -8.37
C ARG A 250 14.00 6.22 -9.88
N ARG A 251 13.55 5.21 -10.66
CA ARG A 251 13.36 5.30 -12.12
C ARG A 251 11.96 5.77 -12.52
N GLY A 252 10.91 5.37 -11.81
CA GLY A 252 9.55 5.95 -11.95
C GLY A 252 9.59 7.47 -11.77
N TYR A 253 10.45 7.94 -10.86
CA TYR A 253 10.87 9.32 -10.76
C TYR A 253 11.51 9.85 -12.05
N LYS A 254 12.53 9.17 -12.62
CA LYS A 254 13.22 9.61 -13.87
C LYS A 254 12.37 9.58 -15.16
N GLN A 255 11.42 8.66 -15.33
CA GLN A 255 10.58 8.59 -16.54
C GLN A 255 9.49 9.66 -16.58
N ARG A 256 8.89 10.03 -15.44
CA ARG A 256 7.98 11.20 -15.34
C ARG A 256 8.73 12.54 -15.34
N LYS A 257 10.00 12.54 -14.94
CA LYS A 257 10.92 13.69 -14.87
C LYS A 257 11.35 14.29 -16.20
N GLN A 258 11.22 13.58 -17.33
CA GLN A 258 11.59 14.13 -18.64
C GLN A 258 10.62 15.20 -19.19
N GLN A 259 9.53 15.52 -18.48
CA GLN A 259 8.56 16.55 -18.89
C GLN A 259 8.65 17.88 -18.10
N ALA A 260 9.54 18.05 -17.12
CA ALA A 260 9.57 19.27 -16.29
C ALA A 260 10.96 19.93 -16.19
N ARG A 261 11.02 21.23 -16.53
CA ARG A 261 12.22 22.09 -16.56
C ARG A 261 12.58 22.75 -15.21
N ALA A 262 12.41 22.07 -14.08
CA ALA A 262 12.68 22.63 -12.75
C ALA A 262 13.82 21.90 -12.01
N ARG A 263 14.37 22.56 -10.97
CA ARG A 263 15.41 22.02 -10.06
C ARG A 263 14.93 20.69 -9.48
N GLU A 264 15.82 19.71 -9.39
CA GLU A 264 15.47 18.37 -8.90
C GLU A 264 15.25 18.40 -7.37
N PRO A 265 14.15 17.83 -6.84
CA PRO A 265 14.04 17.55 -5.41
C PRO A 265 15.26 16.78 -4.88
N LEU A 266 15.68 17.13 -3.68
CA LEU A 266 16.77 16.46 -2.97
C LEU A 266 16.40 14.99 -2.74
N THR A 267 17.38 14.10 -2.93
CA THR A 267 17.24 12.66 -2.62
C THR A 267 17.67 12.32 -1.20
N SER A 268 18.33 13.25 -0.50
CA SER A 268 18.78 13.13 0.89
C SER A 268 19.03 14.53 1.47
N ILE A 269 18.90 14.67 2.79
CA ILE A 269 19.36 15.86 3.53
C ILE A 269 20.82 15.64 3.92
N SER A 270 21.70 16.55 3.50
CA SER A 270 23.13 16.52 3.81
C SER A 270 23.52 17.50 4.92
N ASP A 271 22.72 18.55 5.10
CA ASP A 271 23.04 19.62 6.02
C ASP A 271 22.77 19.18 7.45
N GLN A 272 23.67 19.59 8.36
CA GLN A 272 23.49 19.31 9.78
C GLN A 272 22.33 20.10 10.38
N ARG A 273 21.92 21.22 9.76
CA ARG A 273 20.77 22.02 10.18
C ARG A 273 19.80 22.17 9.00
N PHE A 274 18.57 21.71 9.17
CA PHE A 274 17.54 21.75 8.14
C PHE A 274 16.18 22.10 8.73
N ALA A 275 15.29 22.59 7.88
CA ALA A 275 13.90 22.86 8.26
C ALA A 275 13.04 21.62 8.03
N VAL A 276 12.01 21.44 8.85
CA VAL A 276 10.99 20.40 8.70
C VAL A 276 9.64 21.08 8.63
N ILE A 277 8.94 20.90 7.51
CA ILE A 277 7.60 21.44 7.27
C ILE A 277 6.64 20.31 6.91
N ALA A 278 5.35 20.49 7.14
CA ALA A 278 4.31 19.53 6.77
C ALA A 278 3.00 20.26 6.45
N ASP A 279 2.07 19.56 5.79
CA ASP A 279 0.67 19.97 5.70
C ASP A 279 0.54 21.40 5.14
N VAL A 280 1.18 21.65 4.00
CA VAL A 280 1.18 22.94 3.27
C VAL A 280 -0.21 23.24 2.71
N HIS A 281 -0.94 22.20 2.28
CA HIS A 281 -2.35 22.27 1.89
C HIS A 281 -2.66 23.44 0.96
N ALA A 282 -1.88 23.57 -0.13
CA ALA A 282 -2.09 24.57 -1.18
C ALA A 282 -2.24 26.02 -0.68
N ASN A 283 -1.67 26.34 0.50
CA ASN A 283 -1.72 27.66 1.10
C ASN A 283 -0.42 28.44 0.79
N ILE A 284 -0.37 29.03 -0.40
CA ILE A 284 0.84 29.71 -0.89
C ILE A 284 1.30 30.85 0.02
N ALA A 285 0.38 31.63 0.59
CA ALA A 285 0.72 32.75 1.47
C ALA A 285 1.45 32.28 2.74
N ALA A 286 1.02 31.15 3.31
CA ALA A 286 1.70 30.54 4.45
C ALA A 286 3.06 29.95 4.07
N LEU A 287 3.13 29.28 2.91
CA LEU A 287 4.38 28.68 2.43
C LEU A 287 5.45 29.74 2.14
N GLU A 288 5.09 30.84 1.48
CA GLU A 288 6.00 31.96 1.21
C GLU A 288 6.56 32.54 2.50
N ALA A 289 5.71 32.76 3.50
CA ALA A 289 6.12 33.27 4.80
C ALA A 289 7.09 32.32 5.52
N VAL A 290 6.81 31.01 5.50
CA VAL A 290 7.67 29.99 6.11
C VAL A 290 9.01 29.87 5.38
N VAL A 291 9.03 29.86 4.05
CA VAL A 291 10.29 29.80 3.28
C VAL A 291 11.16 31.04 3.53
N ALA A 292 10.56 32.22 3.61
CA ALA A 292 11.27 33.44 3.95
C ALA A 292 11.88 33.38 5.37
N ASP A 293 11.09 32.95 6.35
CA ASP A 293 11.55 32.82 7.74
C ASP A 293 12.67 31.76 7.88
N ILE A 294 12.59 30.64 7.15
CA ILE A 294 13.66 29.62 7.10
C ILE A 294 14.97 30.23 6.56
N ALA A 295 14.89 31.03 5.49
CA ALA A 295 16.04 31.69 4.89
C ALA A 295 16.67 32.72 5.84
N ASP A 296 15.86 33.46 6.60
CA ASP A 296 16.32 34.41 7.62
C ASP A 296 17.08 33.71 8.77
N HIS A 297 16.79 32.44 9.04
CA HIS A 297 17.54 31.61 9.98
C HIS A 297 18.81 30.99 9.37
N GLY A 298 19.14 31.28 8.11
CA GLY A 298 20.31 30.79 7.40
C GLY A 298 20.25 29.30 7.05
N VAL A 299 19.04 28.72 7.01
CA VAL A 299 18.82 27.31 6.69
C VAL A 299 18.47 27.17 5.20
N GLN A 300 19.11 26.21 4.53
CA GLN A 300 18.98 26.03 3.07
C GLN A 300 18.11 24.81 2.72
N GLN A 301 18.35 23.67 3.39
CA GLN A 301 17.64 22.44 3.10
C GLN A 301 16.33 22.32 3.89
N ILE A 302 15.27 21.86 3.22
CA ILE A 302 13.94 21.69 3.79
C ILE A 302 13.46 20.25 3.58
N LEU A 303 13.02 19.60 4.65
CA LEU A 303 12.29 18.34 4.63
C LEU A 303 10.79 18.64 4.67
N VAL A 304 10.07 18.27 3.62
CA VAL A 304 8.62 18.45 3.47
C VAL A 304 7.94 17.11 3.71
N LEU A 305 7.14 17.00 4.76
CA LEU A 305 6.49 15.75 5.21
C LEU A 305 5.18 15.43 4.47
N GLY A 306 4.96 16.01 3.28
CA GLY A 306 3.77 15.77 2.46
C GLY A 306 2.58 16.66 2.77
N ASP A 307 1.47 16.37 2.07
CA ASP A 307 0.28 17.19 1.95
C ASP A 307 0.63 18.60 1.45
N VAL A 308 1.26 18.63 0.27
CA VAL A 308 1.57 19.86 -0.47
C VAL A 308 0.28 20.49 -1.00
N VAL A 309 -0.65 19.65 -1.45
CA VAL A 309 -1.94 20.05 -2.02
C VAL A 309 -3.11 19.62 -1.15
N GLY A 310 -4.33 20.05 -1.52
CA GLY A 310 -5.53 19.84 -0.72
C GLY A 310 -5.83 21.03 0.19
N TYR A 311 -7.09 21.16 0.57
CA TYR A 311 -7.79 22.24 1.28
C TYR A 311 -7.62 23.68 0.77
N GLY A 312 -6.43 24.13 0.42
CA GLY A 312 -6.15 25.49 -0.04
C GLY A 312 -6.33 25.70 -1.55
N PRO A 313 -6.35 26.96 -1.99
CA PRO A 313 -6.72 27.32 -3.36
C PRO A 313 -5.57 27.36 -4.37
N HIS A 314 -4.30 27.21 -3.96
CA HIS A 314 -3.14 27.45 -4.84
C HIS A 314 -2.19 26.24 -4.97
N PRO A 315 -2.66 25.06 -5.43
CA PRO A 315 -1.85 23.85 -5.47
C PRO A 315 -0.62 23.95 -6.38
N GLU A 316 -0.77 24.42 -7.62
CA GLU A 316 0.36 24.53 -8.57
C GLU A 316 1.42 25.51 -8.08
N ALA A 317 1.02 26.66 -7.52
CA ALA A 317 1.95 27.65 -6.98
C ALA A 317 2.77 27.10 -5.82
N CYS A 318 2.16 26.32 -4.92
CA CYS A 318 2.89 25.65 -3.83
C CYS A 318 3.90 24.63 -4.37
N ILE A 319 3.52 23.83 -5.36
CA ILE A 319 4.44 22.87 -6.00
C ILE A 319 5.60 23.61 -6.66
N ASP A 320 5.32 24.67 -7.42
CA ASP A 320 6.35 25.43 -8.13
C ASP A 320 7.31 26.14 -7.17
N LEU A 321 6.81 26.68 -6.06
CA LEU A 321 7.66 27.29 -5.03
C LEU A 321 8.59 26.23 -4.40
N LEU A 322 8.06 25.07 -4.00
CA LEU A 322 8.88 23.99 -3.42
C LEU A 322 9.94 23.47 -4.40
N ARG A 323 9.65 23.41 -5.71
CA ARG A 323 10.60 23.00 -6.75
C ARG A 323 11.73 24.00 -6.99
N GLN A 324 11.59 25.23 -6.52
CA GLN A 324 12.65 26.26 -6.57
C GLN A 324 13.57 26.19 -5.35
N GLN A 325 13.11 25.57 -4.26
CA GLN A 325 13.87 25.40 -3.02
C GLN A 325 14.70 24.11 -3.03
N ASP A 326 15.71 24.03 -2.17
CA ASP A 326 16.47 22.80 -1.92
C ASP A 326 15.68 21.90 -0.95
N CYS A 327 14.60 21.30 -1.45
CA CYS A 327 13.66 20.48 -0.68
C CYS A 327 13.79 18.98 -0.93
N LEU A 328 13.69 18.18 0.13
CA LEU A 328 13.29 16.77 0.06
C LEU A 328 11.80 16.66 0.38
N VAL A 329 11.00 16.14 -0.54
CA VAL A 329 9.54 16.07 -0.38
C VAL A 329 9.10 14.60 -0.33
N ILE A 330 8.41 14.22 0.74
CA ILE A 330 7.69 12.94 0.82
C ILE A 330 6.21 13.13 0.53
N GLN A 331 5.53 12.05 0.15
CA GLN A 331 4.12 12.04 -0.23
C GLN A 331 3.22 12.01 1.01
N GLY A 332 2.24 12.92 1.07
CA GLY A 332 1.12 12.84 2.02
C GLY A 332 -0.11 12.15 1.42
N ASN A 333 -1.14 11.94 2.23
CA ASN A 333 -2.35 11.27 1.77
C ASN A 333 -3.12 12.14 0.76
N HIS A 334 -3.11 13.46 0.91
CA HIS A 334 -3.73 14.37 -0.07
C HIS A 334 -2.95 14.39 -1.40
N ASP A 335 -1.62 14.31 -1.35
CA ASP A 335 -0.79 14.22 -2.56
C ASP A 335 -1.05 12.91 -3.32
N TYR A 336 -1.12 11.79 -2.58
CA TYR A 336 -1.47 10.47 -3.12
C TYR A 336 -2.85 10.49 -3.77
N ALA A 337 -3.88 10.95 -3.05
CA ALA A 337 -5.25 11.01 -3.55
C ALA A 337 -5.39 11.97 -4.74
N ALA A 338 -4.66 13.10 -4.75
CA ALA A 338 -4.62 14.01 -5.89
C ALA A 338 -3.96 13.37 -7.12
N ALA A 339 -2.99 12.46 -6.96
CA ALA A 339 -2.37 11.75 -8.06
C ALA A 339 -3.26 10.63 -8.62
N CYS A 340 -3.75 9.72 -7.77
CA CYS A 340 -4.46 8.51 -8.21
C CYS A 340 -5.99 8.63 -8.24
N GLY A 341 -6.57 9.63 -7.58
CA GLY A 341 -8.02 9.81 -7.45
C GLY A 341 -8.68 8.95 -6.36
N ASP A 342 -7.91 8.21 -5.56
CA ASP A 342 -8.44 7.37 -4.50
C ASP A 342 -8.70 8.19 -3.22
N THR A 343 -9.98 8.34 -2.89
CA THR A 343 -10.45 8.95 -1.63
C THR A 343 -11.24 7.97 -0.78
N SER A 344 -11.13 6.67 -1.05
CA SER A 344 -11.95 5.62 -0.41
C SER A 344 -11.62 5.40 1.08
N ARG A 345 -10.45 5.84 1.54
CA ARG A 345 -9.95 5.63 2.91
C ARG A 345 -9.44 6.90 3.55
N GLY A 346 -9.89 7.17 4.78
CA GLY A 346 -9.34 8.26 5.60
C GLY A 346 -9.76 9.67 5.18
N PHE A 347 -10.66 9.83 4.20
CA PHE A 347 -11.15 11.14 3.77
C PHE A 347 -12.53 11.46 4.33
N SER A 348 -12.65 12.65 4.91
CA SER A 348 -13.95 13.27 5.21
C SER A 348 -14.60 13.79 3.93
N LYS A 349 -15.91 14.08 3.96
CA LYS A 349 -16.63 14.68 2.81
C LYS A 349 -15.95 15.96 2.28
N LEU A 350 -15.46 16.82 3.19
CA LEU A 350 -14.77 18.06 2.81
C LEU A 350 -13.38 17.78 2.22
N ALA A 351 -12.68 16.77 2.74
CA ALA A 351 -11.39 16.37 2.20
C ALA A 351 -11.53 15.75 0.80
N THR A 352 -12.54 14.89 0.59
CA THR A 352 -12.90 14.36 -0.74
C THR A 352 -13.22 15.48 -1.72
N TRP A 353 -14.11 16.42 -1.35
CA TRP A 353 -14.44 17.58 -2.18
C TRP A 353 -13.19 18.37 -2.57
N SER A 354 -12.29 18.58 -1.61
CA SER A 354 -11.06 19.33 -1.85
C SER A 354 -10.10 18.62 -2.82
N ILE A 355 -9.97 17.31 -2.73
CA ILE A 355 -9.17 16.53 -3.68
C ILE A 355 -9.80 16.55 -5.08
N GLU A 356 -11.12 16.38 -5.17
CA GLU A 356 -11.85 16.48 -6.44
C GLU A 356 -11.65 17.86 -7.08
N TRP A 357 -11.79 18.94 -6.29
CA TRP A 357 -11.51 20.29 -6.76
C TRP A 357 -10.06 20.43 -7.23
N THR A 358 -9.09 20.00 -6.42
CA THR A 358 -7.65 20.09 -6.72
C THR A 358 -7.31 19.41 -8.04
N ARG A 359 -7.79 18.17 -8.23
CA ARG A 359 -7.57 17.39 -9.47
C ARG A 359 -8.14 18.06 -10.72
N ASN A 360 -9.23 18.81 -10.58
CA ASN A 360 -9.81 19.58 -11.68
C ASN A 360 -9.06 20.88 -11.98
N GLN A 361 -8.21 21.37 -11.06
CA GLN A 361 -7.43 22.60 -11.24
C GLN A 361 -6.01 22.36 -11.73
N ILE A 362 -5.39 21.24 -11.35
CA ILE A 362 -3.97 21.00 -11.65
C ILE A 362 -3.75 20.25 -12.96
N ALA A 363 -2.72 20.63 -13.72
CA ALA A 363 -2.36 19.94 -14.95
C ALA A 363 -1.71 18.56 -14.69
N ALA A 364 -1.73 17.68 -15.71
CA ALA A 364 -1.16 16.33 -15.62
C ALA A 364 0.30 16.28 -15.11
N PRO A 365 1.21 17.18 -15.51
CA PRO A 365 2.58 17.17 -14.97
C PRO A 365 2.68 17.38 -13.46
N TYR A 366 1.73 18.11 -12.84
CA TYR A 366 1.67 18.28 -11.39
C TYR A 366 1.14 17.02 -10.71
N MET A 367 0.10 16.39 -11.26
CA MET A 367 -0.38 15.07 -10.78
C MET A 367 0.72 14.01 -10.86
N ASP A 368 1.48 13.99 -11.96
CA ASP A 368 2.60 13.10 -12.16
C ASP A 368 3.72 13.32 -11.15
N TRP A 369 4.00 14.59 -10.82
CA TRP A 369 4.97 14.95 -9.79
C TRP A 369 4.52 14.44 -8.41
N LEU A 370 3.26 14.70 -8.02
CA LEU A 370 2.69 14.22 -6.76
C LEU A 370 2.72 12.69 -6.65
N GLY A 371 2.38 11.98 -7.74
CA GLY A 371 2.38 10.52 -7.80
C GLY A 371 3.77 9.87 -7.77
N ALA A 372 4.81 10.65 -8.04
CA ALA A 372 6.21 10.21 -8.01
C ALA A 372 6.91 10.50 -6.67
N LEU A 373 6.29 11.22 -5.75
CA LEU A 373 6.84 11.48 -4.42
C LEU A 373 6.98 10.16 -3.63
N SER A 374 8.09 10.02 -2.90
CA SER A 374 8.31 8.87 -2.03
C SER A 374 7.41 9.00 -0.79
N PRO A 375 6.64 7.98 -0.38
CA PRO A 375 5.80 8.05 0.82
C PRO A 375 6.59 8.01 2.13
N VAL A 376 7.86 7.61 2.05
CA VAL A 376 8.76 7.50 3.19
C VAL A 376 10.17 7.91 2.77
N HIS A 377 10.89 8.55 3.69
CA HIS A 377 12.33 8.77 3.55
C HIS A 377 13.05 8.31 4.82
N ARG A 378 14.22 7.68 4.67
CA ARG A 378 15.01 7.17 5.79
C ARG A 378 16.47 7.53 5.58
N GLN A 379 17.10 8.04 6.63
CA GLN A 379 18.55 8.20 6.76
C GLN A 379 19.01 7.52 8.05
N ASP A 380 20.33 7.36 8.24
CA ASP A 380 20.95 6.43 9.20
C ASP A 380 20.26 6.34 10.58
N ASN A 381 19.91 7.46 11.20
CA ASN A 381 19.30 7.50 12.54
C ASN A 381 17.87 8.06 12.58
N TRP A 382 17.24 8.34 11.43
CA TRP A 382 15.89 8.91 11.41
C TRP A 382 15.04 8.48 10.22
N ILE A 383 13.72 8.58 10.40
CA ILE A 383 12.71 8.33 9.37
C ILE A 383 11.77 9.54 9.24
N ALA A 384 11.31 9.79 8.03
CA ALA A 384 10.26 10.76 7.73
C ALA A 384 9.11 10.05 7.01
N VAL A 385 7.92 10.22 7.55
CA VAL A 385 6.65 9.73 7.01
C VAL A 385 5.62 10.84 7.14
N HIS A 386 4.54 10.81 6.36
CA HIS A 386 3.49 11.81 6.54
C HIS A 386 2.61 11.48 7.77
N GLY A 387 2.18 10.22 7.90
CA GLY A 387 1.25 9.74 8.93
C GLY A 387 1.96 9.23 10.17
N ALA A 388 2.13 7.91 10.29
CA ALA A 388 2.77 7.30 11.45
C ALA A 388 3.85 6.28 11.02
N PRO A 389 4.99 6.18 11.73
CA PRO A 389 6.04 5.22 11.38
C PRO A 389 5.58 3.75 11.33
N VAL A 390 4.63 3.38 12.20
CA VAL A 390 4.08 2.01 12.24
C VAL A 390 3.09 1.73 11.10
N ASP A 391 2.60 2.76 10.40
CA ASP A 391 1.68 2.61 9.28
C ASP A 391 2.40 2.01 8.07
N LYS A 392 1.90 0.86 7.60
CA LYS A 392 2.44 0.20 6.41
C LYS A 392 2.31 1.05 5.14
N ARG A 393 1.35 1.98 5.12
CA ARG A 393 1.11 2.95 4.03
C ARG A 393 1.69 4.33 4.32
N TYR A 394 2.35 4.51 5.46
CA TYR A 394 3.09 5.72 5.82
C TYR A 394 2.29 7.04 5.95
N PHE A 395 1.00 7.12 5.60
CA PHE A 395 0.28 8.40 5.56
C PHE A 395 -1.18 8.40 6.05
N PHE A 396 -1.75 7.28 6.50
CA PHE A 396 -3.15 7.22 6.95
C PHE A 396 -3.31 7.16 8.47
N ALA A 397 -2.34 6.59 9.19
CA ALA A 397 -2.42 6.54 10.64
C ALA A 397 -1.93 7.85 11.28
N TYR A 398 -2.56 8.23 12.39
CA TYR A 398 -2.18 9.40 13.16
C TYR A 398 -1.28 9.04 14.34
N VAL A 399 -0.29 9.89 14.61
CA VAL A 399 0.44 9.90 15.88
C VAL A 399 -0.16 10.97 16.79
N TYR A 400 -0.74 10.54 17.91
CA TYR A 400 -1.31 11.40 18.96
C TYR A 400 -1.27 10.67 20.31
N HIS A 401 -1.90 11.25 21.34
CA HIS A 401 -1.80 10.77 22.72
C HIS A 401 -2.12 9.27 22.90
N MET A 402 -3.03 8.69 22.12
CA MET A 402 -3.40 7.28 22.26
C MET A 402 -2.52 6.32 21.44
N THR A 403 -1.75 6.81 20.49
CA THR A 403 -1.02 5.97 19.52
C THR A 403 0.49 6.18 19.56
N TYR A 404 1.00 7.22 20.22
CA TYR A 404 2.41 7.57 20.16
C TYR A 404 3.32 6.48 20.76
N GLN A 405 2.90 5.77 21.81
CA GLN A 405 3.73 4.76 22.47
C GLN A 405 4.09 3.61 21.53
N HIS A 406 3.11 3.09 20.78
CA HIS A 406 3.35 2.06 19.77
C HIS A 406 4.32 2.53 18.67
N ASN A 407 4.30 3.81 18.32
CA ASN A 407 5.23 4.38 17.35
C ASN A 407 6.64 4.56 17.93
N LEU A 408 6.77 4.92 19.21
CA LEU A 408 8.05 4.93 19.91
C LEU A 408 8.64 3.52 20.02
N ASP A 409 7.81 2.51 20.36
CA ASP A 409 8.21 1.10 20.39
C ASP A 409 8.75 0.65 19.03
N TRP A 410 8.06 1.03 17.96
CA TRP A 410 8.49 0.75 16.59
C TRP A 410 9.83 1.41 16.26
N LEU A 411 10.01 2.69 16.59
CA LEU A 411 11.31 3.38 16.36
C LEU A 411 12.45 2.69 17.10
N GLU A 412 12.25 2.24 18.34
CA GLU A 412 13.27 1.52 19.09
C GLU A 412 13.61 0.16 18.49
N ALA A 413 12.59 -0.60 18.06
CA ALA A 413 12.78 -1.87 17.38
C ALA A 413 13.57 -1.69 16.06
N GLU A 414 13.31 -0.59 15.35
CA GLU A 414 13.99 -0.23 14.09
C GLU A 414 15.31 0.52 14.30
N GLN A 415 15.75 0.69 15.55
CA GLN A 415 16.99 1.39 15.93
C GLN A 415 17.08 2.83 15.39
N LEU A 416 15.94 3.53 15.37
CA LEU A 416 15.83 4.91 14.91
C LEU A 416 15.70 5.87 16.10
N ALA A 417 16.51 6.93 16.08
CA ALA A 417 16.47 7.96 17.12
C ALA A 417 15.33 8.95 16.89
N ILE A 418 14.96 9.24 15.63
CA ILE A 418 13.96 10.24 15.31
C ILE A 418 12.96 9.74 14.27
N GLY A 419 11.67 9.99 14.51
CA GLY A 419 10.61 9.86 13.50
C GLY A 419 9.92 11.21 13.26
N PHE A 420 10.15 11.81 12.10
CA PHE A 420 9.41 12.99 11.65
C PHE A 420 8.07 12.57 11.05
N HIS A 421 7.00 13.24 11.49
CA HIS A 421 5.65 12.98 11.00
C HIS A 421 4.79 14.25 10.89
N GLY A 422 3.78 14.25 10.04
CA GLY A 422 2.78 15.31 9.87
C GLY A 422 1.38 14.81 10.20
N HIS A 423 0.42 15.11 9.32
CA HIS A 423 -0.95 14.56 9.22
C HIS A 423 -1.91 14.94 10.35
N SER A 424 -1.44 15.02 11.60
CA SER A 424 -2.24 15.48 12.73
C SER A 424 -2.48 17.00 12.69
N HIS A 425 -1.59 17.74 12.01
CA HIS A 425 -1.52 19.21 12.03
C HIS A 425 -1.31 19.79 13.44
N LEU A 426 -0.77 19.00 14.36
CA LEU A 426 -0.50 19.40 15.74
C LEU A 426 1.01 19.51 15.95
N GLN A 427 1.52 20.74 16.15
CA GLN A 427 2.92 20.93 16.49
C GLN A 427 3.24 20.32 17.86
N MET A 428 4.00 19.23 17.88
CA MET A 428 4.28 18.48 19.11
C MET A 428 5.44 17.49 19.00
N CYS A 429 5.99 17.09 20.14
CA CYS A 429 6.95 16.00 20.23
C CYS A 429 6.54 14.96 21.29
N TYR A 430 6.74 13.69 20.98
CA TYR A 430 6.66 12.58 21.93
C TYR A 430 8.03 11.95 22.05
N GLN A 431 8.54 11.80 23.27
CA GLN A 431 9.90 11.36 23.52
C GLN A 431 9.92 10.15 24.46
N ARG A 432 10.78 9.18 24.15
CA ARG A 432 11.11 8.08 25.04
C ARG A 432 12.42 8.36 25.77
N ARG A 433 12.38 8.34 27.09
CA ARG A 433 13.55 8.43 27.96
C ARG A 433 13.79 7.08 28.63
N HIS A 434 14.86 6.98 29.42
CA HIS A 434 15.25 5.71 30.04
C HIS A 434 14.15 5.05 30.89
N ASN A 435 13.32 5.86 31.58
CA ASN A 435 12.34 5.36 32.56
C ASN A 435 10.89 5.77 32.29
N ASN A 436 10.63 6.60 31.28
CA ASN A 436 9.28 7.05 30.94
C ASN A 436 9.19 7.61 29.52
N ASP A 437 7.95 7.68 29.02
CA ASP A 437 7.60 8.47 27.86
C ASP A 437 7.03 9.83 28.31
N ASP A 438 7.26 10.86 27.50
CA ASP A 438 6.83 12.23 27.81
C ASP A 438 6.37 12.96 26.54
N LYS A 439 5.46 13.93 26.70
CA LYS A 439 5.02 14.84 25.64
C LYS A 439 5.67 16.19 25.85
N ASN A 440 6.46 16.64 24.88
CA ASN A 440 7.16 17.93 24.94
C ASN A 440 6.62 18.90 23.90
N LEU A 441 6.24 20.09 24.35
CA LEU A 441 5.78 21.22 23.53
C LEU A 441 6.69 22.44 23.68
N GLN A 442 7.84 22.30 24.33
CA GLN A 442 8.76 23.41 24.51
C GLN A 442 9.27 23.90 23.16
N PRO A 443 9.34 25.23 22.93
CA PRO A 443 9.80 25.80 21.66
C PRO A 443 11.20 25.36 21.26
N GLN A 444 12.05 25.04 22.22
CA GLN A 444 13.38 24.49 21.97
C GLN A 444 13.62 23.29 22.87
N GLN A 445 14.20 22.23 22.30
CA GLN A 445 14.40 20.97 23.00
C GLN A 445 15.69 20.30 22.52
N ASN A 446 16.50 19.85 23.49
CA ASN A 446 17.64 19.00 23.25
C ASN A 446 17.21 17.53 23.44
N MET A 447 17.34 16.75 22.38
CA MET A 447 16.89 15.36 22.31
C MET A 447 18.03 14.35 22.45
N ALA A 448 19.27 14.80 22.64
CA ALA A 448 20.46 13.94 22.67
C ALA A 448 20.42 12.85 23.77
N LYS A 449 19.63 13.06 24.83
CA LYS A 449 19.46 12.10 25.94
C LYS A 449 18.23 11.19 25.78
N ASN A 450 17.41 11.41 24.76
CA ASN A 450 16.25 10.58 24.48
C ASN A 450 16.70 9.30 23.78
N ARG A 451 16.00 8.19 24.01
CA ARG A 451 16.22 6.93 23.26
C ARG A 451 15.67 7.05 21.85
N CYS A 452 14.46 7.57 21.72
CA CYS A 452 13.86 7.96 20.45
C CYS A 452 12.88 9.13 20.64
N THR A 453 12.56 9.85 19.57
CA THR A 453 11.60 10.97 19.59
C THR A 453 10.78 11.02 18.30
N LEU A 454 9.47 11.17 18.43
CA LEU A 454 8.54 11.51 17.35
C LEU A 454 8.37 13.02 17.30
N VAL A 455 8.54 13.60 16.12
CA VAL A 455 8.50 15.05 15.90
C VAL A 455 7.43 15.39 14.88
N CYS A 456 6.44 16.18 15.29
CA CYS A 456 5.50 16.83 14.39
C CYS A 456 5.79 18.33 14.33
N PRO A 457 6.14 18.88 13.15
CA PRO A 457 6.46 20.30 13.02
C PRO A 457 5.22 21.20 13.13
N GLY A 458 4.01 20.61 13.12
CA GLY A 458 2.75 21.32 12.96
C GLY A 458 2.31 21.32 11.51
N SER A 459 1.49 22.29 11.13
CA SER A 459 1.06 22.49 9.75
C SER A 459 1.37 23.89 9.27
N VAL A 460 1.93 23.98 8.06
CA VAL A 460 2.15 25.27 7.40
C VAL A 460 0.81 25.89 6.99
N GLY A 461 -0.05 25.12 6.34
CA GLY A 461 -1.22 25.65 5.65
C GLY A 461 -2.54 25.54 6.40
N GLN A 462 -2.66 24.65 7.38
CA GLN A 462 -3.90 24.40 8.12
C GLN A 462 -3.64 23.89 9.54
N PRO A 463 -3.03 24.68 10.45
CA PRO A 463 -2.81 24.23 11.84
C PRO A 463 -4.13 23.89 12.56
N ARG A 464 -4.08 22.90 13.46
CA ARG A 464 -5.25 22.40 14.23
C ARG A 464 -5.08 22.47 15.75
N GLY A 465 -4.05 23.19 16.20
CA GLY A 465 -3.69 23.34 17.61
C GLY A 465 -4.39 24.48 18.35
N GLY A 466 -5.41 25.12 17.76
CA GLY A 466 -5.93 26.41 18.22
C GLY A 466 -4.99 27.58 17.91
N GLU A 467 -4.18 27.43 16.87
CA GLU A 467 -3.19 28.40 16.39
C GLU A 467 -3.45 28.66 14.90
N SER A 468 -3.36 29.91 14.48
CA SER A 468 -3.64 30.30 13.09
C SER A 468 -2.38 30.63 12.29
N ARG A 469 -1.27 30.91 12.96
CA ARG A 469 0.06 31.06 12.35
C ARG A 469 0.53 29.76 11.71
N ALA A 470 1.33 29.89 10.65
CA ALA A 470 1.98 28.75 10.04
C ALA A 470 3.00 28.13 11.01
N GLU A 471 2.99 26.81 11.17
CA GLU A 471 3.85 26.08 12.09
C GLU A 471 4.91 25.27 11.33
N TYR A 472 6.15 25.29 11.81
CA TYR A 472 7.23 24.45 11.30
C TYR A 472 8.30 24.15 12.36
N ALA A 473 9.36 23.41 12.01
CA ALA A 473 10.49 23.20 12.90
C ALA A 473 11.86 23.41 12.23
N LEU A 474 12.87 23.79 13.00
CA LEU A 474 14.28 23.72 12.64
C LEU A 474 14.93 22.59 13.43
N PHE A 475 15.70 21.74 12.76
CA PHE A 475 16.39 20.64 13.41
C PHE A 475 17.89 20.70 13.13
N ASN A 476 18.70 20.63 14.19
CA ASN A 476 20.14 20.45 14.14
C ASN A 476 20.48 19.00 14.50
N SER A 477 20.88 18.21 13.51
CA SER A 477 21.22 16.79 13.66
C SER A 477 22.54 16.54 14.39
N ALA A 478 23.50 17.48 14.34
CA ALA A 478 24.77 17.35 15.05
C ALA A 478 24.57 17.52 16.57
N GLU A 479 23.75 18.49 16.97
CA GLU A 479 23.47 18.78 18.38
C GLU A 479 22.23 18.06 18.92
N GLN A 480 21.44 17.44 18.04
CA GLN A 480 20.13 16.86 18.33
C GLN A 480 19.18 17.89 18.97
N VAL A 481 19.20 19.12 18.46
CA VAL A 481 18.38 20.24 18.95
C VAL A 481 17.26 20.51 17.96
N LEU A 482 16.03 20.53 18.46
CA LEU A 482 14.83 20.89 17.71
C LEU A 482 14.30 22.23 18.21
N GLU A 483 13.96 23.13 17.29
CA GLU A 483 13.27 24.39 17.53
C GLU A 483 11.92 24.38 16.80
N LEU A 484 10.82 24.52 17.54
CA LEU A 484 9.47 24.69 17.00
C LEU A 484 9.22 26.18 16.73
N LYS A 485 8.75 26.49 15.52
CA LYS A 485 8.61 27.85 15.01
C LYS A 485 7.18 28.11 14.57
N ARG A 486 6.80 29.39 14.61
CA ARG A 486 5.49 29.90 14.19
C ARG A 486 5.68 31.22 13.45
N VAL A 487 5.00 31.37 12.32
CA VAL A 487 5.16 32.52 11.42
C VAL A 487 3.79 33.10 11.07
N GLU A 488 3.67 34.43 11.18
CA GLU A 488 2.50 35.17 10.72
C GLU A 488 2.45 35.22 9.20
N TYR A 489 1.25 35.13 8.62
CA TYR A 489 1.04 35.27 7.18
C TYR A 489 -0.32 35.93 6.89
N ASP A 490 -0.55 36.38 5.65
CA ASP A 490 -1.84 36.98 5.27
C ASP A 490 -2.92 35.90 5.09
N ILE A 491 -3.49 35.44 6.22
CA ILE A 491 -4.65 34.53 6.24
C ILE A 491 -5.81 35.11 5.41
N GLY A 492 -5.98 36.43 5.45
CA GLY A 492 -7.03 37.14 4.71
C GLY A 492 -6.91 36.96 3.20
N ALA A 493 -5.70 36.93 2.65
CA ALA A 493 -5.47 36.66 1.22
C ALA A 493 -5.96 35.26 0.84
N THR A 494 -5.61 34.24 1.63
CA THR A 494 -6.04 32.86 1.40
C THR A 494 -7.56 32.73 1.51
N VAL A 495 -8.18 33.33 2.54
CA VAL A 495 -9.65 33.33 2.72
C VAL A 495 -10.35 34.00 1.54
N ARG A 496 -9.89 35.17 1.09
CA ARG A 496 -10.46 35.88 -0.07
C ARG A 496 -10.38 35.03 -1.35
N ALA A 497 -9.27 34.35 -1.58
CA ALA A 497 -9.12 33.45 -2.73
C ALA A 497 -10.09 32.26 -2.65
N MET A 498 -10.19 31.60 -1.49
CA MET A 498 -11.13 30.49 -1.27
C MET A 498 -12.59 30.92 -1.48
N GLN A 499 -12.97 32.10 -1.00
CA GLN A 499 -14.30 32.66 -1.21
C GLN A 499 -14.59 32.95 -2.69
N HIS A 500 -13.62 33.54 -3.40
CA HIS A 500 -13.74 33.81 -4.83
C HIS A 500 -13.92 32.52 -5.66
N LEU A 501 -13.22 31.45 -5.26
CA LEU A 501 -13.30 30.13 -5.88
C LEU A 501 -14.45 29.26 -5.34
N GLN A 502 -15.33 29.84 -4.52
CA GLN A 502 -16.55 29.21 -3.99
C GLN A 502 -16.30 27.93 -3.16
N PHE A 503 -15.25 27.94 -2.34
CA PHE A 503 -14.97 26.84 -1.42
C PHE A 503 -16.05 26.75 -0.33
N PRO A 504 -16.36 25.55 0.19
CA PRO A 504 -17.20 25.38 1.38
C PRO A 504 -16.69 26.23 2.54
N SER A 505 -17.59 26.95 3.22
CA SER A 505 -17.20 27.93 4.23
C SER A 505 -16.41 27.36 5.39
N GLN A 506 -16.71 26.11 5.74
CA GLN A 506 -16.03 25.37 6.79
C GLN A 506 -14.51 25.27 6.56
N LEU A 507 -14.05 25.27 5.29
CA LEU A 507 -12.62 25.17 4.99
C LEU A 507 -11.86 26.46 5.31
N TYR A 508 -12.43 27.63 4.99
CA TYR A 508 -11.76 28.90 5.26
C TYR A 508 -12.04 29.44 6.67
N GLU A 509 -13.19 29.11 7.27
CA GLU A 509 -13.46 29.40 8.69
C GLU A 509 -12.45 28.67 9.59
N ARG A 510 -12.13 27.43 9.25
CA ARG A 510 -11.12 26.63 9.96
C ARG A 510 -9.75 27.33 10.02
N LEU A 511 -9.29 27.92 8.92
CA LEU A 511 -8.01 28.63 8.87
C LEU A 511 -7.94 29.78 9.86
N THR A 512 -9.05 30.51 10.04
CA THR A 512 -9.10 31.64 10.98
C THR A 512 -9.13 31.20 12.45
N GLN A 513 -9.57 29.96 12.72
CA GLN A 513 -9.70 29.41 14.07
C GLN A 513 -8.52 28.52 14.49
N GLY A 514 -7.79 27.96 13.52
CA GLY A 514 -6.75 26.97 13.78
C GLY A 514 -7.31 25.64 14.32
N ALA A 515 -8.48 25.21 13.81
CA ALA A 515 -9.33 24.16 14.40
C ALA A 515 -9.40 22.82 13.63
#